data_AF-A0A5B0RE51-F1
#
_entry.id   AF-A0A5B0RE51-F1
#
_cell.length_a   1.000
_cell.length_b   1.000
_cell.length_c   1.000
_cell.angle_alpha   90.00
_cell.angle_beta   90.00
_cell.angle_gamma   90.00
#
_symmetry.space_group_name_H-M   'P 1'
#
loop_
_entity.id
_entity.type
_entity.pdbx_description
1 polymer ?
#
loop_
_entity_poly.entity_id
_entity_poly.type
_entity_poly.pdbx_seq_one_letter_code
_entity_poly.pdbx_strand_id
1 'polypeptide(L)'
;MFGSKDSGLNSLMGIGTPNPKMLSKQGLDRSFVNHKTMDVGYLAEDHCRAHEPCQELLKANYRLKMWEPFGAVKFFKWAIDIDGIGFSAKFLNLLQIGTAVVKQTVYREFYSDWMVPWVHYIPLSVEGDELYNIWNYFLGKDDGVFMEHQRHLAKEGWKIVNHEDTLKRIGHQASQWSQAHAREIDWEIYSYRLLLEWNRIWNSSE
;
A
#
# COMPACT_ATOMS: atom_id res chain seq x y z
N MET A 1 37.65 -15.37 -6.14
CA MET A 1 38.31 -16.19 -5.09
C MET A 1 38.02 -15.48 -3.77
N PHE A 2 37.28 -15.94 -2.78
CA PHE A 2 36.68 -17.20 -2.33
C PHE A 2 35.29 -16.81 -1.75
N GLY A 3 34.18 -17.53 -1.83
CA GLY A 3 33.96 -18.93 -1.47
C GLY A 3 33.59 -19.05 0.03
N SER A 4 32.31 -18.94 0.39
CA SER A 4 31.77 -19.52 1.63
C SER A 4 30.50 -20.28 1.33
N LYS A 5 30.53 -21.58 1.67
CA LYS A 5 29.45 -22.54 1.56
C LYS A 5 28.64 -22.50 2.84
N ASP A 6 27.33 -22.29 2.74
CA ASP A 6 26.37 -22.78 3.73
C ASP A 6 25.26 -23.55 3.01
N SER A 7 25.62 -24.75 2.56
CA SER A 7 24.68 -25.78 2.12
C SER A 7 24.34 -26.67 3.31
N GLY A 8 23.24 -26.39 4.01
CA GLY A 8 22.84 -27.21 5.16
C GLY A 8 21.40 -27.08 5.65
N LEU A 9 20.73 -25.93 5.51
CA LEU A 9 19.38 -25.75 6.09
C LEU A 9 18.20 -25.86 5.11
N ASN A 10 18.44 -25.76 3.80
CA ASN A 10 17.34 -25.72 2.81
C ASN A 10 16.70 -27.09 2.51
N SER A 11 17.18 -28.18 3.09
CA SER A 11 16.67 -29.53 2.83
C SER A 11 15.50 -29.94 3.75
N LEU A 12 15.23 -29.21 4.82
CA LEU A 12 14.24 -29.60 5.85
C LEU A 12 12.90 -28.87 5.75
N MET A 13 12.84 -27.75 5.02
CA MET A 13 11.60 -27.10 4.64
C MET A 13 11.49 -27.27 3.14
N GLY A 14 10.40 -27.87 2.63
CA GLY A 14 10.16 -28.07 1.18
C GLY A 14 10.00 -26.79 0.36
N ILE A 15 10.81 -25.76 0.64
CA ILE A 15 10.93 -24.53 -0.11
C ILE A 15 11.78 -24.88 -1.34
N GLY A 16 11.09 -25.32 -2.39
CA GLY A 16 11.70 -25.45 -3.71
C GLY A 16 12.42 -24.15 -4.07
N THR A 17 13.65 -24.26 -4.54
CA THR A 17 14.41 -23.12 -5.07
C THR A 17 13.55 -22.43 -6.13
N PRO A 18 13.25 -21.12 -6.01
CA PRO A 18 12.48 -20.41 -7.02
C PRO A 18 13.18 -20.56 -8.38
N ASN A 19 12.45 -21.08 -9.37
CA ASN A 19 12.97 -21.27 -10.71
C ASN A 19 13.35 -19.89 -11.30
N PRO A 20 14.60 -19.67 -11.74
CA PRO A 20 15.08 -18.37 -12.23
C PRO A 20 14.40 -17.87 -13.51
N LYS A 21 13.42 -18.61 -14.05
CA LYS A 21 12.61 -18.24 -15.21
C LYS A 21 11.43 -17.29 -14.90
N MET A 22 11.23 -16.86 -13.65
CA MET A 22 10.09 -16.00 -13.27
C MET A 22 10.25 -14.49 -13.50
N LEU A 23 11.25 -14.03 -14.23
CA LEU A 23 11.41 -12.60 -14.55
C LEU A 23 11.63 -12.42 -16.06
N SER A 24 10.55 -12.07 -16.77
CA SER A 24 10.64 -11.52 -18.12
C SER A 24 11.37 -10.18 -18.05
N LYS A 25 12.52 -10.08 -18.74
CA LYS A 25 13.36 -8.87 -18.87
C LYS A 25 12.80 -7.82 -19.84
N GLN A 26 11.54 -7.91 -20.26
CA GLN A 26 10.90 -6.81 -20.98
C GLN A 26 10.26 -5.88 -19.95
N GLY A 27 11.03 -4.87 -19.53
CA GLY A 27 10.51 -3.78 -18.71
C GLY A 27 9.44 -3.03 -19.49
N LEU A 28 8.19 -3.13 -19.04
CA LEU A 28 7.14 -2.19 -19.44
C LEU A 28 7.49 -0.81 -18.88
N ASP A 29 7.24 0.23 -19.68
CA ASP A 29 7.43 1.60 -19.22
C ASP A 29 6.49 1.89 -18.04
N ARG A 30 7.04 2.44 -16.94
CA ARG A 30 6.27 2.72 -15.72
C ARG A 30 5.16 3.74 -15.97
N SER A 31 5.38 4.73 -16.84
CA SER A 31 4.37 5.74 -17.14
C SER A 31 3.15 5.12 -17.84
N PHE A 32 3.40 4.16 -18.74
CA PHE A 32 2.34 3.38 -19.39
C PHE A 32 1.54 2.55 -18.37
N VAL A 33 2.23 1.80 -17.49
CA VAL A 33 1.56 0.98 -16.47
C VAL A 33 0.74 1.87 -15.54
N ASN A 34 1.30 2.98 -15.07
CA ASN A 34 0.57 3.96 -14.25
C ASN A 34 -0.67 4.49 -14.97
N HIS A 35 -0.59 4.80 -16.27
CA HIS A 35 -1.76 5.24 -17.04
C HIS A 35 -2.88 4.22 -17.12
N LYS A 36 -2.54 2.94 -17.20
CA LYS A 36 -3.53 1.88 -17.40
C LYS A 36 -4.09 1.33 -16.09
N THR A 37 -3.32 1.41 -15.01
CA THR A 37 -3.64 0.71 -13.75
C THR A 37 -4.06 1.63 -12.61
N MET A 38 -3.64 2.89 -12.63
CA MET A 38 -3.79 3.82 -11.51
C MET A 38 -4.30 5.18 -11.96
N ASP A 39 -5.21 5.73 -11.17
CA ASP A 39 -5.70 7.09 -11.35
C ASP A 39 -5.16 8.00 -10.24
N VAL A 40 -3.85 8.24 -10.29
CA VAL A 40 -3.10 8.99 -9.28
C VAL A 40 -2.45 10.21 -9.94
N GLY A 41 -2.50 11.35 -9.24
CA GLY A 41 -1.84 12.58 -9.65
C GLY A 41 -1.69 13.55 -8.48
N TYR A 42 -0.79 14.51 -8.63
CA TYR A 42 -0.63 15.62 -7.69
C TYR A 42 -1.73 16.65 -7.92
N LEU A 43 -2.19 17.31 -6.86
CA LEU A 43 -3.24 18.35 -6.96
C LEU A 43 -2.67 19.71 -7.37
N ALA A 44 -1.45 19.99 -6.93
CA ALA A 44 -0.74 21.23 -7.21
C ALA A 44 0.77 21.00 -7.10
N GLU A 45 1.54 21.88 -7.71
CA GLU A 45 3.01 21.95 -7.61
C GLU A 45 3.45 22.90 -6.49
N ASP A 46 2.65 22.97 -5.42
CA ASP A 46 2.90 23.89 -4.32
C ASP A 46 4.28 23.57 -3.71
N HIS A 47 5.15 24.58 -3.69
CA HIS A 47 6.53 24.49 -3.21
C HIS A 47 7.51 23.64 -4.06
N CYS A 48 7.14 23.19 -5.26
CA CYS A 48 8.09 22.66 -6.24
C CYS A 48 8.89 23.80 -6.91
N ARG A 49 9.81 24.42 -6.15
CA ARG A 49 10.91 25.20 -6.76
C ARG A 49 12.01 24.25 -7.25
N ALA A 50 13.10 24.80 -7.78
CA ALA A 50 14.26 24.15 -8.42
C ALA A 50 15.02 23.06 -7.59
N HIS A 51 14.39 22.44 -6.61
CA HIS A 51 14.88 21.26 -5.92
C HIS A 51 14.89 20.05 -6.87
N GLU A 52 16.00 19.31 -6.82
CA GLU A 52 16.27 18.14 -7.66
C GLU A 52 15.13 17.11 -7.69
N PRO A 53 14.46 16.74 -6.57
CA PRO A 53 13.38 15.74 -6.61
C PRO A 53 12.18 16.18 -7.47
N CYS A 54 11.84 17.47 -7.47
CA CYS A 54 10.77 18.00 -8.33
C CYS A 54 11.17 17.95 -9.81
N GLN A 55 12.45 18.17 -10.13
CA GLN A 55 12.93 18.05 -11.51
C GLN A 55 12.90 16.60 -12.01
N GLU A 56 13.23 15.63 -11.15
CA GLU A 56 13.12 14.21 -11.47
C GLU A 56 11.66 13.77 -11.64
N LEU A 57 10.75 14.28 -10.81
CA LEU A 57 9.32 14.08 -10.99
C LEU A 57 8.85 14.65 -12.33
N LEU A 58 9.22 15.88 -12.68
CA LEU A 58 8.88 16.49 -13.97
C LEU A 58 9.40 15.66 -15.16
N LYS A 59 10.62 15.14 -15.08
CA LYS A 59 11.19 14.21 -16.08
C LYS A 59 10.42 12.89 -16.14
N ALA A 60 9.88 12.43 -15.01
CA ALA A 60 9.08 11.21 -14.90
C ALA A 60 7.61 11.39 -15.37
N ASN A 61 7.23 12.57 -15.86
CA ASN A 61 5.91 12.86 -16.42
C ASN A 61 4.75 12.56 -15.45
N TYR A 62 4.83 13.07 -14.20
CA TYR A 62 3.70 12.97 -13.27
C TYR A 62 2.48 13.73 -13.78
N ARG A 63 1.31 13.36 -13.28
CA ARG A 63 0.04 14.00 -13.65
C ARG A 63 -0.35 15.01 -12.60
N LEU A 64 -0.77 16.18 -13.06
CA LEU A 64 -1.61 17.06 -12.27
C LEU A 64 -3.07 16.67 -12.46
N LYS A 65 -3.81 16.57 -11.35
CA LYS A 65 -5.24 16.27 -11.34
C LYS A 65 -5.98 17.36 -10.58
N MET A 66 -7.22 17.61 -11.01
CA MET A 66 -8.13 18.47 -10.25
C MET A 66 -8.51 17.78 -8.95
N TRP A 67 -8.79 18.57 -7.92
CA TRP A 67 -9.31 18.08 -6.65
C TRP A 67 -10.58 17.24 -6.85
N GLU A 68 -10.65 16.11 -6.16
CA GLU A 68 -11.82 15.24 -6.10
C GLU A 68 -12.39 15.23 -4.68
N PRO A 69 -13.73 15.18 -4.50
CA PRO A 69 -14.33 15.01 -3.18
C PRO A 69 -13.83 13.74 -2.51
N PHE A 70 -13.52 13.79 -1.21
CA PHE A 70 -12.98 12.65 -0.47
C PHE A 70 -13.82 11.37 -0.60
N GLY A 71 -15.15 11.49 -0.63
CA GLY A 71 -16.07 10.37 -0.81
C GLY A 71 -16.03 9.71 -2.19
N ALA A 72 -15.34 10.27 -3.18
CA ALA A 72 -15.17 9.67 -4.51
C ALA A 72 -14.36 8.37 -4.45
N VAL A 73 -13.53 8.18 -3.41
CA VAL A 73 -12.73 6.98 -3.17
C VAL A 73 -13.58 5.68 -3.18
N LYS A 74 -14.87 5.76 -2.84
CA LYS A 74 -15.81 4.61 -2.87
C LYS A 74 -16.03 4.03 -4.27
N PHE A 75 -15.73 4.78 -5.32
CA PHE A 75 -15.88 4.34 -6.71
C PHE A 75 -14.62 3.66 -7.27
N PHE A 76 -13.53 3.64 -6.50
CA PHE A 76 -12.30 2.94 -6.82
C PHE A 76 -12.22 1.60 -6.09
N LYS A 77 -11.51 0.63 -6.67
CA LYS A 77 -11.34 -0.70 -6.07
C LYS A 77 -10.39 -0.70 -4.88
N TRP A 78 -9.42 0.19 -4.88
CA TRP A 78 -8.42 0.39 -3.84
C TRP A 78 -7.95 1.84 -3.83
N ALA A 79 -7.46 2.31 -2.69
CA ALA A 79 -6.87 3.63 -2.52
C ALA A 79 -5.45 3.49 -1.96
N ILE A 80 -4.55 4.40 -2.34
CA ILE A 80 -3.22 4.47 -1.77
C ILE A 80 -3.19 5.64 -0.77
N ASP A 81 -2.75 5.36 0.45
CA ASP A 81 -2.52 6.32 1.51
C ASP A 81 -1.01 6.40 1.77
N ILE A 82 -0.45 7.60 1.59
CA ILE A 82 0.97 7.89 1.77
C ILE A 82 1.09 9.06 2.75
N ASP A 83 2.10 9.01 3.60
CA ASP A 83 2.50 10.12 4.46
C ASP A 83 2.72 11.42 3.66
N GLY A 84 2.43 12.55 4.31
CA GLY A 84 2.75 13.88 3.80
C GLY A 84 3.94 14.48 4.54
N ILE A 85 3.82 15.74 4.95
CA ILE A 85 4.79 16.39 5.87
C ILE A 85 4.86 15.66 7.22
N GLY A 86 3.78 14.94 7.58
CA GLY A 86 3.72 14.02 8.71
C GLY A 86 2.91 12.79 8.34
N PHE A 87 2.39 12.10 9.34
CA PHE A 87 1.47 10.98 9.12
C PHE A 87 0.25 11.40 8.29
N SER A 88 -0.35 10.46 7.56
CA SER A 88 -1.57 10.75 6.81
C SER A 88 -2.78 10.92 7.73
N ALA A 89 -3.22 12.16 7.91
CA ALA A 89 -4.47 12.50 8.61
C ALA A 89 -5.74 11.96 7.94
N LYS A 90 -5.62 11.38 6.72
CA LYS A 90 -6.75 10.85 5.95
C LYS A 90 -7.03 9.39 6.26
N PHE A 91 -6.05 8.67 6.79
CA PHE A 91 -6.07 7.20 6.83
C PHE A 91 -7.31 6.63 7.52
N LEU A 92 -7.60 7.05 8.76
CA LEU A 92 -8.75 6.53 9.51
C LEU A 92 -10.09 6.82 8.80
N ASN A 93 -10.22 7.97 8.15
CA ASN A 93 -11.39 8.33 7.35
C ASN A 93 -11.49 7.48 6.07
N LEU A 94 -10.37 7.10 5.45
CA LEU A 94 -10.37 6.19 4.29
C LEU A 94 -10.89 4.81 4.67
N LEU A 95 -10.53 4.30 5.85
CA LEU A 95 -11.02 3.00 6.33
C LEU A 95 -12.55 2.98 6.45
N GLN A 96 -13.17 4.08 6.90
CA GLN A 96 -14.63 4.17 7.06
C GLN A 96 -15.38 3.98 5.74
N ILE A 97 -14.79 4.40 4.60
CA ILE A 97 -15.40 4.30 3.27
C ILE A 97 -15.66 2.84 2.86
N GLY A 98 -14.82 1.90 3.31
CA GLY A 98 -14.90 0.48 2.94
C GLY A 98 -14.19 0.12 1.63
N THR A 99 -13.49 1.07 1.00
CA THR A 99 -12.51 0.80 -0.05
C THR A 99 -11.22 0.29 0.59
N ALA A 100 -10.61 -0.76 0.02
CA ALA A 100 -9.34 -1.28 0.53
C ALA A 100 -8.23 -0.22 0.42
N VAL A 101 -7.50 -0.01 1.51
CA VAL A 101 -6.43 0.99 1.58
C VAL A 101 -5.07 0.29 1.56
N VAL A 102 -4.22 0.70 0.64
CA VAL A 102 -2.78 0.42 0.66
C VAL A 102 -2.12 1.54 1.43
N LYS A 103 -1.49 1.23 2.56
CA LYS A 103 -0.84 2.23 3.42
C LYS A 103 0.67 2.11 3.31
N GLN A 104 1.30 3.22 2.98
CA GLN A 104 2.73 3.43 3.14
C GLN A 104 2.93 4.45 4.25
N THR A 105 3.63 4.06 5.31
CA THR A 105 3.96 4.99 6.39
C THR A 105 5.30 4.68 7.04
N VAL A 106 6.00 5.72 7.51
CA VAL A 106 7.16 5.61 8.40
C VAL A 106 6.80 5.90 9.86
N TYR A 107 5.58 6.37 10.11
CA TYR A 107 5.13 6.76 11.44
C TYR A 107 4.50 5.61 12.19
N ARG A 108 4.75 5.59 13.51
CA ARG A 108 3.92 4.84 14.46
C ARG A 108 2.86 5.77 15.01
N GLU A 109 1.62 5.52 14.61
CA GLU A 109 0.43 6.26 15.05
C GLU A 109 -0.24 5.57 16.26
N PHE A 110 -1.10 6.27 16.98
CA PHE A 110 -1.68 5.77 18.23
C PHE A 110 -2.46 4.46 18.12
N TYR A 111 -3.00 4.17 16.93
CA TYR A 111 -3.78 2.97 16.63
C TYR A 111 -2.95 1.83 16.01
N SER A 112 -1.64 2.02 15.82
CA SER A 112 -0.80 1.08 15.04
C SER A 112 -0.82 -0.33 15.60
N ASP A 113 -0.88 -0.48 16.93
CA ASP A 113 -0.89 -1.78 17.61
C ASP A 113 -2.26 -2.49 17.56
N TRP A 114 -3.32 -1.77 17.18
CA TRP A 114 -4.68 -2.31 17.10
C TRP A 114 -5.03 -2.76 15.69
N MET A 115 -4.27 -2.28 14.70
CA MET A 115 -4.50 -2.59 13.29
C MET A 115 -3.67 -3.77 12.83
N VAL A 116 -4.31 -4.65 12.06
CA VAL A 116 -3.68 -5.86 11.55
C VAL A 116 -3.45 -5.71 10.05
N PRO A 117 -2.18 -5.72 9.58
CA PRO A 117 -1.86 -5.74 8.16
C PRO A 117 -2.52 -6.93 7.46
N TRP A 118 -2.93 -6.75 6.20
CA TRP A 118 -3.69 -7.71 5.38
C TRP A 118 -5.10 -8.03 5.87
N VAL A 119 -5.53 -7.48 7.00
CA VAL A 119 -6.92 -7.56 7.49
C VAL A 119 -7.61 -6.21 7.34
N HIS A 120 -7.03 -5.15 7.91
CA HIS A 120 -7.62 -3.80 7.87
C HIS A 120 -7.02 -2.91 6.77
N TYR A 121 -5.82 -3.23 6.29
CA TYR A 121 -5.14 -2.47 5.22
C TYR A 121 -4.08 -3.33 4.56
N ILE A 122 -3.59 -2.92 3.39
CA ILE A 122 -2.50 -3.56 2.67
C ILE A 122 -1.21 -2.77 2.97
N PRO A 123 -0.18 -3.36 3.61
CA PRO A 123 1.06 -2.67 3.87
C PRO A 123 1.86 -2.46 2.58
N LEU A 124 2.42 -1.27 2.41
CA LEU A 124 3.39 -0.93 1.36
C LEU A 124 4.69 -0.44 2.01
N SER A 125 5.82 -0.96 1.52
CA SER A 125 7.16 -0.54 1.90
C SER A 125 7.41 0.93 1.56
N VAL A 126 8.42 1.53 2.18
CA VAL A 126 8.77 2.95 1.92
C VAL A 126 9.27 3.12 0.48
N GLU A 127 10.00 2.13 -0.01
CA GLU A 127 10.51 2.08 -1.38
C GLU A 127 9.39 1.87 -2.41
N GLY A 128 8.34 1.13 -2.03
CA GLY A 128 7.15 0.90 -2.85
C GLY A 128 7.37 -0.01 -4.06
N ASP A 129 8.49 -0.75 -4.12
CA ASP A 129 8.88 -1.60 -5.25
C ASP A 129 7.83 -2.69 -5.56
N GLU A 130 7.08 -3.13 -4.56
CA GLU A 130 6.04 -4.14 -4.68
C GLU A 130 4.66 -3.61 -5.10
N LEU A 131 4.49 -2.30 -5.31
CA LEU A 131 3.18 -1.69 -5.60
C LEU A 131 2.47 -2.36 -6.78
N TYR A 132 3.19 -2.60 -7.88
CA TYR A 132 2.63 -3.26 -9.07
C TYR A 132 2.37 -4.75 -8.84
N ASN A 133 3.15 -5.41 -7.97
CA ASN A 133 2.91 -6.80 -7.60
C ASN A 133 1.62 -6.92 -6.78
N ILE A 134 1.38 -6.00 -5.84
CA ILE A 134 0.13 -5.90 -5.07
C ILE A 134 -1.05 -5.67 -6.02
N TRP A 135 -0.93 -4.69 -6.93
CA TRP A 135 -1.97 -4.44 -7.94
C TRP A 135 -2.27 -5.69 -8.75
N ASN A 136 -1.23 -6.35 -9.28
CA ASN A 136 -1.39 -7.54 -10.12
C ASN A 136 -2.01 -8.71 -9.35
N TYR A 137 -1.65 -8.90 -8.07
CA TYR A 137 -2.23 -9.93 -7.22
C TYR A 137 -3.75 -9.77 -7.05
N PHE A 138 -4.22 -8.55 -6.78
CA PHE A 138 -5.63 -8.31 -6.53
C PHE A 138 -6.47 -8.08 -7.79
N LEU A 139 -5.92 -7.35 -8.75
CA LEU A 139 -6.66 -6.77 -9.88
C LEU A 139 -6.12 -7.21 -11.25
N GLY A 140 -4.99 -7.92 -11.29
CA GLY A 140 -4.41 -8.42 -12.54
C GLY A 140 -5.42 -9.28 -13.31
N LYS A 141 -5.70 -8.90 -14.56
CA LYS A 141 -6.59 -9.63 -15.46
C LYS A 141 -5.86 -9.88 -16.78
N ASP A 142 -6.27 -10.93 -17.48
CA ASP A 142 -5.87 -11.16 -18.86
C ASP A 142 -6.68 -10.22 -19.76
N ASP A 143 -6.26 -8.95 -19.83
CA ASP A 143 -6.84 -7.94 -20.71
C ASP A 143 -6.05 -7.76 -22.01
N GLY A 144 -5.03 -8.60 -22.24
CA GLY A 144 -4.17 -8.57 -23.42
C GLY A 144 -3.22 -7.37 -23.50
N VAL A 145 -3.28 -6.41 -22.57
CA VAL A 145 -2.47 -5.18 -22.58
C VAL A 145 -1.12 -5.39 -21.91
N PHE A 146 -1.06 -6.17 -20.83
CA PHE A 146 0.18 -6.36 -20.07
C PHE A 146 0.95 -7.63 -20.44
N MET A 147 0.42 -8.46 -21.36
CA MET A 147 0.60 -9.92 -21.20
C MET A 147 0.85 -10.72 -22.50
N GLU A 148 1.78 -10.28 -23.35
CA GLU A 148 2.28 -11.14 -24.43
C GLU A 148 2.97 -12.41 -23.88
N HIS A 149 3.73 -12.27 -22.79
CA HIS A 149 4.41 -13.39 -22.11
C HIS A 149 3.44 -14.32 -21.36
N GLN A 150 2.26 -13.85 -20.91
CA GLN A 150 1.33 -14.76 -20.22
C GLN A 150 0.54 -15.63 -21.18
N ARG A 151 0.47 -15.31 -22.48
CA ARG A 151 -0.04 -16.27 -23.47
C ARG A 151 0.79 -17.55 -23.47
N HIS A 152 2.09 -17.47 -23.16
CA HIS A 152 2.95 -18.64 -23.01
C HIS A 152 2.63 -19.39 -21.70
N LEU A 153 2.44 -18.69 -20.59
CA LEU A 153 2.03 -19.29 -19.31
C LEU A 153 0.66 -19.97 -19.41
N ALA A 154 -0.30 -19.36 -20.09
CA ALA A 154 -1.61 -19.94 -20.36
C ALA A 154 -1.50 -21.21 -21.22
N LYS A 155 -0.60 -21.23 -22.23
CA LYS A 155 -0.28 -22.44 -23.00
C LYS A 155 0.39 -23.53 -22.16
N GLU A 156 1.14 -23.15 -21.12
CA GLU A 156 1.72 -24.06 -20.13
C GLU A 156 0.71 -24.46 -19.01
N GLY A 157 -0.56 -24.04 -19.11
CA GLY A 157 -1.63 -24.42 -18.20
C GLY A 157 -1.76 -23.57 -16.94
N TRP A 158 -1.01 -22.46 -16.82
CA TRP A 158 -1.14 -21.53 -15.71
C TRP A 158 -2.40 -20.67 -15.84
N LYS A 159 -3.17 -20.58 -14.75
CA LYS A 159 -4.38 -19.74 -14.67
C LYS A 159 -4.08 -18.46 -13.91
N ILE A 160 -4.44 -17.32 -14.51
CA ILE A 160 -4.42 -16.03 -13.81
C ILE A 160 -5.65 -15.98 -12.89
N VAL A 161 -5.40 -15.74 -11.60
CA VAL A 161 -6.43 -15.61 -10.58
C VAL A 161 -6.29 -14.21 -9.98
N ASN A 162 -7.33 -13.40 -10.14
CA ASN A 162 -7.43 -12.15 -9.39
C ASN A 162 -8.04 -12.42 -8.01
N HIS A 163 -7.62 -11.65 -7.01
CA HIS A 163 -8.07 -11.79 -5.63
C HIS A 163 -9.03 -10.66 -5.22
N GLU A 164 -9.88 -10.22 -6.16
CA GLU A 164 -10.77 -9.07 -5.97
C GLU A 164 -11.71 -9.25 -4.75
N ASP A 165 -12.17 -10.48 -4.47
CA ASP A 165 -13.01 -10.75 -3.29
C ASP A 165 -12.22 -10.64 -1.98
N THR A 166 -10.92 -10.95 -2.00
CA THR A 166 -10.04 -10.72 -0.85
C THR A 166 -9.84 -9.22 -0.63
N LEU A 167 -9.67 -8.45 -1.72
CA LEU A 167 -9.57 -6.99 -1.66
C LEU A 167 -10.83 -6.36 -1.03
N LYS A 168 -12.02 -6.78 -1.48
CA LYS A 168 -13.31 -6.35 -0.91
C LYS A 168 -13.42 -6.70 0.57
N ARG A 169 -12.97 -7.90 0.96
CA ARG A 169 -12.98 -8.33 2.36
C ARG A 169 -12.09 -7.44 3.22
N ILE A 170 -10.90 -7.07 2.76
CA ILE A 170 -10.01 -6.13 3.48
C ILE A 170 -10.71 -4.79 3.69
N GLY A 171 -11.28 -4.20 2.63
CA GLY A 171 -12.03 -2.94 2.74
C GLY A 171 -13.21 -3.01 3.70
N HIS A 172 -13.96 -4.12 3.68
CA HIS A 172 -15.08 -4.32 4.61
C HIS A 172 -14.60 -4.42 6.07
N GLN A 173 -13.58 -5.22 6.34
CA GLN A 173 -12.99 -5.37 7.68
C GLN A 173 -12.40 -4.06 8.18
N ALA A 174 -11.78 -3.27 7.31
CA ALA A 174 -11.31 -1.91 7.61
C ALA A 174 -12.44 -0.99 8.09
N SER A 175 -13.55 -0.98 7.37
CA SER A 175 -14.71 -0.15 7.72
C SER A 175 -15.36 -0.60 9.03
N GLN A 176 -15.55 -1.92 9.21
CA GLN A 176 -16.06 -2.47 10.47
C GLN A 176 -15.16 -2.12 11.66
N TRP A 177 -13.85 -2.28 11.50
CA TRP A 177 -12.89 -1.93 12.54
C TRP A 177 -12.94 -0.44 12.87
N SER A 178 -12.95 0.41 11.85
CA SER A 178 -12.96 1.88 12.02
C SER A 178 -14.24 2.37 12.71
N GLN A 179 -15.41 1.81 12.34
CA GLN A 179 -16.69 2.11 12.99
C GLN A 179 -16.74 1.68 14.46
N ALA A 180 -15.92 0.70 14.86
CA ALA A 180 -15.89 0.17 16.22
C ALA A 180 -14.76 0.77 17.10
N HIS A 181 -13.64 1.21 16.51
CA HIS A 181 -12.41 1.54 17.25
C HIS A 181 -11.74 2.86 16.82
N ALA A 182 -12.23 3.55 15.80
CA ALA A 182 -11.68 4.80 15.30
C ALA A 182 -12.75 5.90 15.16
N ARG A 183 -13.69 5.94 16.09
CA ARG A 183 -14.72 6.99 16.19
C ARG A 183 -14.14 8.22 16.88
N GLU A 184 -14.92 9.30 16.87
CA GLU A 184 -14.59 10.53 17.59
C GLU A 184 -14.33 10.26 19.09
N ILE A 185 -15.21 9.51 19.75
CA ILE A 185 -15.05 9.17 21.16
C ILE A 185 -13.76 8.37 21.46
N ASP A 186 -13.25 7.60 20.51
CA ASP A 186 -12.07 6.76 20.73
C ASP A 186 -10.79 7.60 20.81
N TRP A 187 -10.67 8.68 20.02
CA TRP A 187 -9.51 9.60 20.11
C TRP A 187 -9.58 10.46 21.38
N GLU A 188 -10.78 10.84 21.82
CA GLU A 188 -10.99 11.57 23.06
C GLU A 188 -10.55 10.74 24.27
N ILE A 189 -10.99 9.48 24.34
CA ILE A 189 -10.59 8.54 25.39
C ILE A 189 -9.08 8.30 25.38
N TYR A 190 -8.49 8.09 24.20
CA TYR A 190 -7.05 7.89 24.08
C TYR A 190 -6.27 9.11 24.59
N SER A 191 -6.65 10.31 24.14
CA SER A 191 -5.98 11.56 24.52
C SER A 191 -6.12 11.84 26.01
N TYR A 192 -7.31 11.64 26.57
CA TYR A 192 -7.56 11.80 28.00
C TYR A 192 -6.72 10.83 28.83
N ARG A 193 -6.71 9.53 28.47
CA ARG A 193 -5.88 8.52 29.15
C ARG A 193 -4.39 8.84 29.02
N LEU A 194 -3.94 9.26 27.85
CA LEU A 194 -2.54 9.67 27.64
C LEU A 194 -2.13 10.78 28.61
N LEU A 195 -2.95 11.83 28.73
CA LEU A 195 -2.68 12.94 29.65
C LEU A 195 -2.70 12.51 31.12
N LEU A 196 -3.62 11.63 31.51
CA LEU A 196 -3.67 11.08 32.88
C LEU A 196 -2.43 10.26 33.21
N GLU A 197 -2.03 9.34 32.32
CA GLU A 197 -0.85 8.50 32.53
C GLU A 197 0.45 9.32 32.48
N TRP A 198 0.51 10.31 31.59
CA TRP A 198 1.62 11.26 31.56
C TRP A 198 1.74 12.03 32.86
N ASN A 199 0.62 12.55 33.38
CA ASN A 199 0.58 13.25 34.66
C ASN A 199 0.98 12.32 35.83
N ARG A 200 0.56 11.05 35.80
CA ARG A 200 0.96 10.06 36.79
C ARG A 200 2.48 9.86 36.79
N ILE A 201 3.11 9.77 35.61
CA ILE A 201 4.57 9.65 35.51
C ILE A 201 5.24 10.93 36.00
N TRP A 202 4.78 12.10 35.56
CA TRP A 202 5.41 13.38 35.89
C TRP A 202 5.32 13.74 37.37
N ASN A 203 4.17 13.47 37.99
CA ASN A 203 3.90 13.77 39.40
C ASN A 203 4.09 12.54 40.31
N SER A 204 4.86 11.52 39.87
CA SER A 204 5.15 10.33 40.68
C SER A 204 6.30 10.49 41.68
N SER A 205 6.64 11.72 42.09
CA SER A 205 7.60 11.98 43.18
C SER A 205 6.91 12.55 44.42
N GLU A 206 6.97 11.74 45.49
CA GLU A 206 6.46 11.86 46.88
C GLU A 206 4.99 11.46 47.15
#